data_AF-A0A959GUL5-F1
#
_entry.id   AF-A0A959GUL5-F1
#
_cell.length_a   1.000
_cell.length_b   1.000
_cell.length_c   1.000
_cell.angle_alpha   90.00
_cell.angle_beta   90.00
_cell.angle_gamma   90.00
#
_symmetry.space_group_name_H-M   'P 1'
#
loop_
_entity.id
_entity.type
_entity.pdbx_description
1 polymer ?
#
loop_
_entity_poly.entity_id
_entity_poly.type
_entity_poly.pdbx_seq_one_letter_code
_entity_poly.pdbx_strand_id
1 'polypeptide(L)'
;MKRAFWPVVGLFVLLGYGCEPDASEISREARALYGEAQHLHCRLQALHEESVQLWDTVAARLSATLPADMPPDERRNMVAVRNTGLIQMFEVYPTLDTAVHRLVENAGHRDAGLAAQMRAVKDRLDTNEALVRSLLSRMEDRHPSLLPEWKARFDEVHCEDS
;
A
#
# COMPACT_ATOMS: atom_id res chain seq x y z
N MET A 1 11.66 76.38 39.19
CA MET A 1 10.65 75.64 39.97
C MET A 1 9.55 75.15 39.04
N LYS A 2 8.97 73.96 39.34
CA LYS A 2 7.92 73.17 38.64
C LYS A 2 8.46 72.24 37.53
N ARG A 3 8.90 71.01 37.85
CA ARG A 3 8.21 69.73 38.14
C ARG A 3 7.46 69.08 36.96
N ALA A 4 8.10 68.02 36.45
CA ALA A 4 7.58 66.69 36.06
C ALA A 4 6.40 66.54 35.09
N PHE A 5 6.65 65.87 33.95
CA PHE A 5 5.94 64.63 33.60
C PHE A 5 6.75 63.86 32.53
N TRP A 6 7.11 62.61 32.83
CA TRP A 6 7.77 61.64 31.95
C TRP A 6 6.76 60.50 31.69
N PRO A 7 7.04 59.51 30.83
CA PRO A 7 6.66 59.44 29.42
C PRO A 7 5.57 58.38 29.16
N VAL A 8 4.73 58.56 28.14
CA VAL A 8 3.93 57.42 27.63
C VAL A 8 4.78 56.65 26.63
N VAL A 9 5.38 55.60 27.16
CA VAL A 9 5.97 54.47 26.46
C VAL A 9 4.91 53.88 25.52
N GLY A 10 5.09 54.06 24.21
CA GLY A 10 4.36 53.34 23.17
C GLY A 10 4.87 51.90 23.10
N LEU A 11 4.39 51.08 24.04
CA LEU A 11 4.69 49.67 24.19
C LEU A 11 4.12 48.88 23.01
N PHE A 12 5.03 48.22 22.28
CA PHE A 12 4.88 46.91 21.65
C PHE A 12 3.45 46.36 21.51
N VAL A 13 2.91 46.41 20.29
CA VAL A 13 2.05 45.34 19.78
C VAL A 13 2.82 44.68 18.65
N LEU A 14 3.85 43.91 19.02
CA LEU A 14 4.23 42.75 18.22
C LEU A 14 3.01 41.85 18.25
N LEU A 15 2.22 41.91 17.18
CA LEU A 15 1.23 40.89 16.86
C LEU A 15 1.96 39.55 16.92
N GLY A 16 1.72 38.83 18.01
CA GLY A 16 2.21 37.49 18.18
C GLY A 16 1.76 36.70 16.96
N TYR A 17 2.74 36.20 16.21
CA TYR A 17 2.57 35.00 15.44
C TYR A 17 2.14 33.91 16.43
N GLY A 18 0.82 33.82 16.65
CA GLY A 18 0.20 32.69 17.27
C GLY A 18 0.49 31.52 16.34
N CYS A 19 1.57 30.81 16.62
CA CYS A 19 1.69 29.43 16.17
C CYS A 19 0.56 28.72 16.90
N GLU A 20 -0.61 28.61 16.25
CA GLU A 20 -1.73 27.81 16.76
C GLU A 20 -1.20 26.39 16.94
N PRO A 21 -0.97 25.94 18.19
CA PRO A 21 -0.29 24.67 18.44
C PRO A 21 -1.01 23.51 17.75
N ASP A 22 -2.35 23.61 17.65
CA ASP A 22 -3.26 22.63 17.05
C ASP A 22 -3.10 22.51 15.51
N ALA A 23 -2.83 23.61 14.79
CA ALA A 23 -2.66 23.56 13.32
C ALA A 23 -1.34 22.86 12.90
N SER A 24 -0.28 23.06 13.70
CA SER A 24 1.00 22.40 13.46
C SER A 24 0.94 20.90 13.77
N GLU A 25 0.17 20.53 14.79
CA GLU A 25 -0.04 19.16 15.23
C GLU A 25 -0.90 18.38 14.22
N ILE A 26 -2.04 18.95 13.80
CA ILE A 26 -2.93 18.29 12.83
C ILE A 26 -2.23 18.08 11.48
N SER A 27 -1.38 19.01 11.06
CA SER A 27 -0.55 18.88 9.85
C SER A 27 0.57 17.86 9.98
N ARG A 28 1.06 17.60 11.20
CA ARG A 28 2.05 16.53 11.46
C ARG A 28 1.37 15.16 11.41
N GLU A 29 0.19 15.03 12.01
CA GLU A 29 -0.61 13.81 11.96
C GLU A 29 -0.99 13.48 10.51
N ALA A 30 -1.44 14.48 9.73
CA ALA A 30 -1.75 14.32 8.32
C ALA A 30 -0.58 13.78 7.50
N ARG A 31 0.62 14.33 7.69
CA ARG A 31 1.85 13.84 7.05
C ARG A 31 2.17 12.39 7.42
N ALA A 32 2.00 12.03 8.69
CA ALA A 32 2.25 10.67 9.15
C ALA A 32 1.28 9.66 8.51
N LEU A 33 -0.01 9.98 8.49
CA LEU A 33 -1.03 9.14 7.85
C LEU A 33 -0.80 9.03 6.34
N TYR A 34 -0.48 10.14 5.67
CA TYR A 34 -0.16 10.15 4.24
C TYR A 34 1.07 9.29 3.91
N GLY A 35 2.16 9.45 4.67
CA GLY A 35 3.37 8.66 4.47
C GLY A 35 3.15 7.17 4.74
N GLU A 36 2.33 6.82 5.73
CA GLU A 36 1.95 5.42 5.95
C GLU A 36 1.11 4.86 4.80
N ALA A 37 0.13 5.64 4.29
CA ALA A 37 -0.69 5.23 3.15
C ALA A 37 0.18 4.97 1.91
N GLN A 38 1.09 5.88 1.56
CA GLN A 38 2.04 5.69 0.45
C GLN A 38 2.87 4.42 0.63
N HIS A 39 3.47 4.22 1.81
CA HIS A 39 4.27 3.04 2.11
C HIS A 39 3.44 1.74 1.97
N LEU A 40 2.20 1.73 2.46
CA LEU A 40 1.31 0.58 2.34
C LEU A 40 0.92 0.29 0.89
N HIS A 41 0.61 1.32 0.10
CA HIS A 41 0.35 1.18 -1.34
C HIS A 41 1.54 0.60 -2.08
N CYS A 42 2.75 1.13 -1.86
CA CYS A 42 3.97 0.58 -2.46
C CYS A 42 4.23 -0.87 -2.03
N ARG A 43 4.01 -1.20 -0.75
CA ARG A 43 4.17 -2.59 -0.28
C ARG A 43 3.17 -3.53 -0.96
N LEU A 44 1.92 -3.09 -1.15
CA LEU A 44 0.91 -3.88 -1.83
C LEU A 44 1.28 -4.12 -3.30
N GLN A 45 1.77 -3.09 -3.99
CA GLN A 45 2.25 -3.20 -5.37
C GLN A 45 3.44 -4.15 -5.47
N ALA A 46 4.45 -4.01 -4.61
CA ALA A 46 5.61 -4.89 -4.59
C ALA A 46 5.22 -6.37 -4.38
N LEU A 47 4.30 -6.65 -3.44
CA LEU A 47 3.79 -8.01 -3.23
C LEU A 47 3.07 -8.56 -4.47
N HIS A 48 2.36 -7.70 -5.20
CA HIS A 48 1.67 -8.09 -6.43
C HIS A 48 2.68 -8.45 -7.52
N GLU A 49 3.73 -7.65 -7.69
CA GLU A 49 4.82 -7.94 -8.62
C GLU A 49 5.56 -9.24 -8.24
N GLU A 50 5.83 -9.46 -6.95
CA GLU A 50 6.40 -10.73 -6.45
C GLU A 50 5.52 -11.94 -6.81
N SER A 51 4.19 -11.83 -6.72
CA SER A 51 3.25 -12.89 -7.11
C SER A 51 3.29 -13.13 -8.63
N VAL A 52 3.32 -12.08 -9.44
CA VAL A 52 3.43 -12.21 -10.91
C VAL A 52 4.73 -12.91 -11.28
N GLN A 53 5.87 -12.48 -10.73
CA GLN A 53 7.19 -13.07 -10.99
C GLN A 53 7.28 -14.54 -10.56
N LEU A 54 6.63 -14.89 -9.43
CA LEU A 54 6.52 -16.28 -8.98
C LEU A 54 5.89 -17.14 -10.07
N TRP A 55 4.74 -16.72 -10.59
CA TRP A 55 4.00 -17.49 -11.58
C TRP A 55 4.67 -17.49 -12.95
N ASP A 56 5.35 -16.42 -13.36
CA ASP A 56 6.16 -16.39 -14.58
C ASP A 56 7.32 -17.40 -14.50
N THR A 57 7.95 -17.51 -13.33
CA THR A 57 9.00 -18.51 -13.09
C THR A 57 8.45 -19.94 -13.14
N VAL A 58 7.26 -20.17 -12.58
CA VAL A 58 6.59 -21.47 -12.61
C VAL A 58 6.22 -21.84 -14.05
N ALA A 59 5.62 -20.91 -14.81
CA ALA A 59 5.27 -21.11 -16.20
C ALA A 59 6.47 -21.48 -17.07
N ALA A 60 7.60 -20.77 -16.91
CA ALA A 60 8.84 -21.07 -17.62
C ALA A 60 9.35 -22.48 -17.31
N ARG A 61 9.32 -22.88 -16.02
CA ARG A 61 9.75 -24.22 -15.60
C ARG A 61 8.81 -25.32 -16.07
N LEU A 62 7.49 -25.12 -16.00
CA LEU A 62 6.49 -26.04 -16.53
C LEU A 62 6.70 -26.24 -18.03
N SER A 63 6.86 -25.16 -18.79
CA SER A 63 7.09 -25.24 -20.24
C SER A 63 8.30 -26.12 -20.61
N ALA A 64 9.35 -26.09 -19.79
CA ALA A 64 10.57 -26.87 -19.99
C ALA A 64 10.51 -28.31 -19.47
N THR A 65 9.61 -28.62 -18.53
CA THR A 65 9.58 -29.92 -17.82
C THR A 65 8.37 -30.78 -18.16
N LEU A 66 7.31 -30.20 -18.73
CA LEU A 66 6.15 -30.97 -19.16
C LEU A 66 6.49 -31.91 -20.33
N PRO A 67 5.94 -33.14 -20.33
CA PRO A 67 6.15 -34.12 -21.40
C PRO A 67 5.81 -33.56 -22.79
N ALA A 68 6.59 -33.97 -23.80
CA ALA A 68 6.40 -33.52 -25.18
C ALA A 68 5.19 -34.19 -25.87
N ASP A 69 4.79 -35.35 -25.40
CA ASP A 69 3.66 -36.16 -25.86
C ASP A 69 2.32 -35.78 -25.19
N MET A 70 2.34 -34.86 -24.21
CA MET A 70 1.13 -34.28 -23.62
C MET A 70 0.27 -33.59 -24.69
N PRO A 71 -1.07 -33.68 -24.62
CA PRO A 71 -1.95 -32.93 -25.51
C PRO A 71 -1.58 -31.44 -25.57
N PRO A 72 -1.35 -30.84 -26.75
CA PRO A 72 -0.81 -29.49 -26.86
C PRO A 72 -1.65 -28.42 -26.15
N ASP A 73 -2.97 -28.57 -26.16
CA ASP A 73 -3.89 -27.64 -25.50
C ASP A 73 -3.79 -27.76 -23.98
N GLU A 74 -3.67 -28.97 -23.45
CA GLU A 74 -3.50 -29.23 -22.03
C GLU A 74 -2.18 -28.67 -21.51
N ARG A 75 -1.09 -28.90 -22.27
CA ARG A 75 0.23 -28.34 -21.97
C ARG A 75 0.21 -26.80 -21.95
N ARG A 76 -0.39 -26.16 -22.96
CA ARG A 76 -0.51 -24.69 -22.98
C ARG A 76 -1.31 -24.17 -21.80
N ASN A 77 -2.45 -24.80 -21.49
CA ASN A 77 -3.31 -24.38 -20.41
C ASN A 77 -2.60 -24.51 -19.06
N MET A 78 -1.91 -25.62 -18.80
CA MET A 78 -1.17 -25.84 -17.56
C MET A 78 -0.05 -24.82 -17.35
N VAL A 79 0.64 -24.40 -18.42
CA VAL A 79 1.66 -23.34 -18.37
C VAL A 79 1.06 -21.95 -18.11
N ALA A 80 -0.14 -21.68 -18.62
CA ALA A 80 -0.79 -20.37 -18.50
C ALA A 80 -1.49 -20.16 -17.14
N VAL A 81 -1.82 -21.24 -16.43
CA VAL A 81 -2.56 -21.17 -15.16
C VAL A 81 -1.65 -20.67 -14.04
N ARG A 82 -2.11 -19.64 -13.32
CA ARG A 82 -1.43 -19.03 -12.17
C ARG A 82 -2.09 -19.44 -10.84
N ASN A 83 -2.46 -20.70 -10.72
CA ASN A 83 -3.15 -21.22 -9.54
C ASN A 83 -2.89 -22.72 -9.37
N THR A 84 -2.38 -23.10 -8.21
CA THR A 84 -2.04 -24.50 -7.88
C THR A 84 -3.26 -25.42 -7.94
N GLY A 85 -4.41 -25.00 -7.40
CA GLY A 85 -5.62 -25.82 -7.39
C GLY A 85 -6.12 -26.12 -8.80
N LEU A 86 -6.10 -25.11 -9.69
CA LEU A 86 -6.47 -25.30 -11.09
C LEU A 86 -5.48 -26.21 -11.84
N ILE A 87 -4.18 -26.11 -11.56
CA ILE A 87 -3.18 -27.03 -12.14
C ILE A 87 -3.42 -28.47 -11.67
N GLN A 88 -3.79 -28.66 -10.40
CA GLN A 88 -4.06 -29.98 -9.84
C GLN A 88 -5.33 -30.64 -10.39
N MET A 89 -6.20 -29.88 -11.05
CA MET A 89 -7.43 -30.40 -11.68
C MET A 89 -7.22 -30.98 -13.08
N PHE A 90 -6.05 -30.79 -13.70
CA PHE A 90 -5.76 -31.37 -15.01
C PHE A 90 -5.64 -32.90 -14.91
N GLU A 91 -6.21 -33.62 -15.88
CA GLU A 91 -6.25 -35.09 -15.88
C GLU A 91 -4.86 -35.71 -15.92
N VAL A 92 -3.93 -35.07 -16.63
CA VAL A 92 -2.53 -35.51 -16.70
C VAL A 92 -1.71 -35.19 -15.45
N TYR A 93 -2.17 -34.30 -14.56
CA TYR A 93 -1.38 -33.85 -13.41
C TYR A 93 -0.89 -35.00 -12.52
N PRO A 94 -1.71 -36.01 -12.14
CA PRO A 94 -1.28 -37.12 -11.29
C PRO A 94 -0.19 -38.01 -11.91
N THR A 95 -0.03 -37.99 -13.24
CA THR A 95 0.96 -38.82 -13.95
C THR A 95 2.29 -38.10 -14.18
N LEU A 96 2.38 -36.81 -13.84
CA LEU A 96 3.60 -36.02 -13.98
C LEU A 96 4.68 -36.44 -12.97
N ASP A 97 5.92 -36.12 -13.30
CA ASP A 97 7.06 -36.38 -12.44
C ASP A 97 6.95 -35.63 -11.10
N THR A 98 7.51 -36.24 -10.04
CA THR A 98 7.55 -35.66 -8.69
C THR A 98 8.21 -34.26 -8.66
N ALA A 99 9.08 -33.95 -9.62
CA ALA A 99 9.67 -32.62 -9.76
C ALA A 99 8.61 -31.55 -10.10
N VAL A 100 7.64 -31.88 -10.97
CA VAL A 100 6.53 -30.99 -11.34
C VAL A 100 5.55 -30.83 -10.19
N HIS A 101 5.21 -31.92 -9.50
CA HIS A 101 4.37 -31.84 -8.29
C HIS A 101 4.95 -30.90 -7.25
N ARG A 102 6.23 -31.10 -6.87
CA ARG A 102 6.92 -30.23 -5.91
C ARG A 102 7.01 -28.78 -6.38
N LEU A 103 7.20 -28.53 -7.68
CA LEU A 103 7.22 -27.17 -8.21
C LEU A 103 5.88 -26.46 -7.96
N VAL A 104 4.78 -27.14 -8.29
CA VAL A 104 3.41 -26.61 -8.20
C VAL A 104 2.94 -26.46 -6.75
N GLU A 105 3.30 -27.40 -5.87
CA GLU A 105 3.03 -27.32 -4.43
C GLU A 105 3.80 -26.17 -3.77
N ASN A 106 5.10 -26.05 -4.04
CA ASN A 106 5.91 -24.95 -3.49
C ASN A 106 5.44 -23.59 -3.99
N ALA A 107 5.01 -23.49 -5.26
CA ALA A 107 4.39 -22.28 -5.79
C ALA A 107 3.12 -21.95 -5.01
N GLY A 108 2.25 -22.93 -4.76
CA GLY A 108 1.02 -22.74 -3.99
C GLY A 108 1.28 -22.26 -2.56
N HIS A 109 2.27 -22.82 -1.87
CA HIS A 109 2.64 -22.37 -0.52
C HIS A 109 3.16 -20.92 -0.51
N ARG A 110 4.01 -20.56 -1.48
CA ARG A 110 4.53 -19.19 -1.60
C ARG A 110 3.43 -18.20 -1.96
N ASP A 111 2.58 -18.54 -2.92
CA ASP A 111 1.45 -17.71 -3.34
C ASP A 111 0.46 -17.47 -2.19
N ALA A 112 0.13 -18.51 -1.42
CA ALA A 112 -0.69 -18.37 -0.21
C ALA A 112 -0.06 -17.42 0.83
N GLY A 113 1.27 -17.48 1.00
CA GLY A 113 2.02 -16.58 1.86
C GLY A 113 1.99 -15.12 1.37
N LEU A 114 2.14 -14.90 0.06
CA LEU A 114 2.00 -13.56 -0.54
C LEU A 114 0.58 -13.03 -0.38
N ALA A 115 -0.44 -13.86 -0.65
CA ALA A 115 -1.84 -13.50 -0.49
C ALA A 115 -2.20 -13.16 0.98
N ALA A 116 -1.60 -13.85 1.96
CA ALA A 116 -1.74 -13.50 3.37
C ALA A 116 -1.13 -12.14 3.70
N GLN A 117 0.06 -11.85 3.18
CA GLN A 117 0.71 -10.53 3.36
C GLN A 117 -0.09 -9.41 2.70
N MET A 118 -0.60 -9.61 1.49
CA MET A 118 -1.44 -8.63 0.80
C MET A 118 -2.70 -8.31 1.60
N ARG A 119 -3.35 -9.32 2.18
CA ARG A 119 -4.52 -9.12 3.06
C ARG A 119 -4.15 -8.28 4.28
N ALA A 120 -3.06 -8.61 4.97
CA ALA A 120 -2.60 -7.82 6.12
C ALA A 120 -2.27 -6.36 5.76
N VAL A 121 -1.72 -6.11 4.57
CA VAL A 121 -1.47 -4.73 4.08
C VAL A 121 -2.78 -4.01 3.78
N LYS A 122 -3.76 -4.69 3.17
CA LYS A 122 -5.11 -4.13 2.93
C LYS A 122 -5.83 -3.78 4.22
N ASP A 123 -5.81 -4.67 5.22
CA ASP A 123 -6.42 -4.40 6.53
C ASP A 123 -5.81 -3.14 7.19
N ARG A 124 -4.50 -2.91 6.99
CA ARG A 124 -3.82 -1.69 7.44
C ARG A 124 -4.20 -0.46 6.63
N LEU A 125 -4.40 -0.58 5.32
CA LEU A 125 -4.92 0.51 4.48
C LEU A 125 -6.32 0.92 4.95
N ASP A 126 -7.23 -0.04 5.14
CA ASP A 126 -8.59 0.23 5.62
C ASP A 126 -8.58 0.95 6.99
N THR A 127 -7.66 0.56 7.87
CA THR A 127 -7.45 1.23 9.16
C THR A 127 -6.94 2.66 8.97
N ASN A 128 -5.93 2.85 8.11
CA ASN A 128 -5.38 4.17 7.80
C ASN A 128 -6.45 5.09 7.17
N GLU A 129 -7.26 4.60 6.24
CA GLU A 129 -8.38 5.34 5.64
C GLU A 129 -9.42 5.78 6.68
N ALA A 130 -9.72 4.93 7.67
CA ALA A 130 -10.59 5.31 8.78
C ALA A 130 -9.99 6.46 9.62
N LEU A 131 -8.68 6.42 9.88
CA LEU A 131 -7.96 7.50 10.58
C LEU A 131 -7.93 8.79 9.75
N VAL A 132 -7.69 8.70 8.45
CA VAL A 132 -7.76 9.84 7.52
C VAL A 132 -9.14 10.48 7.54
N ARG A 133 -10.22 9.71 7.44
CA ARG A 133 -11.59 10.26 7.54
C ARG A 133 -11.83 10.98 8.86
N SER A 134 -11.36 10.41 9.97
CA SER A 134 -11.46 11.06 11.29
C SER A 134 -10.64 12.36 11.35
N LEU A 135 -9.43 12.37 10.80
CA LEU A 135 -8.58 13.56 10.71
C LEU A 135 -9.25 14.66 9.88
N LEU A 136 -9.76 14.34 8.69
CA LEU A 136 -10.40 15.30 7.79
C LEU A 136 -11.64 15.91 8.43
N SER A 137 -12.45 15.13 9.14
CA SER A 137 -13.58 15.65 9.92
C SER A 137 -13.11 16.61 11.02
N ARG A 138 -12.05 16.29 11.77
CA ARG A 138 -11.48 17.21 12.77
C ARG A 138 -10.88 18.48 12.16
N MET A 139 -10.33 18.39 10.94
CA MET A 139 -9.84 19.54 10.19
C MET A 139 -10.99 20.43 9.73
N GLU A 140 -12.09 19.86 9.25
CA GLU A 140 -13.28 20.62 8.85
C GLU A 140 -13.82 21.48 10.01
N ASP A 141 -13.87 20.92 11.22
CA ASP A 141 -14.38 21.62 12.40
C ASP A 141 -13.42 22.68 12.95
N ARG A 142 -12.11 22.42 12.94
CA ARG A 142 -11.11 23.21 13.69
C ARG A 142 -10.15 24.01 12.83
N HIS A 143 -9.83 23.52 11.63
CA HIS A 143 -8.84 24.09 10.71
C HIS A 143 -9.32 24.04 9.25
N PRO A 144 -10.49 24.63 8.91
CA PRO A 144 -11.12 24.46 7.61
C PRO A 144 -10.26 24.97 6.44
N SER A 145 -9.34 25.90 6.70
CA SER A 145 -8.38 26.40 5.71
C SER A 145 -7.37 25.34 5.24
N LEU A 146 -7.08 24.31 6.05
CA LEU A 146 -6.13 23.24 5.71
C LEU A 146 -6.79 22.09 4.93
N LEU A 147 -8.12 21.98 5.02
CA LEU A 147 -8.87 20.85 4.46
C LEU A 147 -8.67 20.67 2.94
N PRO A 148 -8.71 21.72 2.09
CA PRO A 148 -8.58 21.53 0.64
C PRO A 148 -7.24 20.92 0.23
N GLU A 149 -6.14 21.37 0.85
CA GLU A 149 -4.80 20.85 0.57
C GLU A 149 -4.69 19.37 0.95
N TRP A 150 -5.10 19.03 2.17
CA TRP A 150 -4.96 17.66 2.66
C TRP A 150 -5.90 16.67 1.96
N LYS A 151 -7.12 17.10 1.63
CA LYS A 151 -8.05 16.29 0.84
C LYS A 151 -7.47 15.95 -0.53
N ALA A 152 -6.93 16.94 -1.26
CA ALA A 152 -6.30 16.71 -2.55
C ALA A 152 -5.13 15.73 -2.45
N ARG A 153 -4.27 15.85 -1.42
CA ARG A 153 -3.17 14.90 -1.22
C ARG A 153 -3.65 13.48 -0.96
N PHE A 154 -4.65 13.29 -0.10
CA PHE A 154 -5.17 11.95 0.18
C PHE A 154 -5.87 11.32 -1.02
N ASP A 155 -6.49 12.12 -1.89
CA ASP A 155 -7.10 11.63 -3.14
C ASP A 155 -6.04 11.16 -4.17
N GLU A 156 -4.80 11.63 -4.05
CA GLU A 156 -3.67 11.32 -4.95
C GLU A 156 -2.66 10.33 -4.33
N VAL A 157 -3.00 9.62 -3.25
CA VAL A 157 -2.08 8.62 -2.67
C VAL A 157 -1.87 7.47 -3.66
N HIS A 158 -0.64 7.35 -4.15
CA HIS A 158 -0.17 6.23 -4.95
C HIS A 158 1.27 5.90 -4.58
N CYS A 159 1.75 4.74 -5.04
CA CYS A 159 3.19 4.52 -5.05
C CYS A 159 3.80 5.45 -6.12
N GLU A 160 4.73 6.32 -5.72
CA GLU A 160 5.53 7.05 -6.69
C GLU A 160 6.60 6.09 -7.23
N ASP A 161 6.70 5.98 -8.55
CA ASP A 161 7.80 5.27 -9.21
C ASP A 161 9.11 5.99 -8.84
N SER A 162 9.84 5.47 -7.86
CA SER A 162 11.16 5.95 -7.47
C SER A 162 12.24 5.53 -8.46
#